data_AF-A0A1M4EQ34-F1
#
_entry.id   AF-A0A1M4EQ34-F1
#
_cell.length_a   1.000
_cell.length_b   1.000
_cell.length_c   1.000
_cell.angle_alpha   90.00
_cell.angle_beta   90.00
_cell.angle_gamma   90.00
#
_symmetry.space_group_name_H-M   'P 1'
#
loop_
_entity.id
_entity.type
_entity.pdbx_description
1 polymer ?
#
loop_
_entity_poly.entity_id
_entity_poly.type
_entity_poly.pdbx_seq_one_letter_code
_entity_poly.pdbx_strand_id
1 'polypeptide(L)'
;MADSLAMDDVVLLRDVTEADLEVLLEYEHDPEAVRRSRFPPREREAFMHHWKTRVLGDPTGLVQAVTVGGELAGNLVAWWEGDRRFIGYWLGRAYWGRGVGTRALGLFLEKEQVRPLYADPFHENLASVRLLERHGFERTGTVWHDEDEHILLVLHPSREPGEAGGRRTDETAASRRAAHAYVESAERRDWESFAALLAEDVVYEMPQTRERIRGKAAFVQFNMDYPGDWHLEVRRIVADGRRAAAWLAARVGDERQDACVWFEFSGAGLISRVTDFWPEPYEPPAGREHLVERW
;
A
#
# COMPACT_ATOMS: atom_id res chain seq x y z
N MET A 1 39.52 -27.54 8.29
CA MET A 1 38.36 -28.14 7.59
C MET A 1 37.09 -27.52 8.15
N ALA A 2 36.83 -26.26 7.77
CA ALA A 2 35.65 -25.50 8.18
C ALA A 2 35.34 -24.53 7.04
N ASP A 3 34.84 -25.05 5.92
CA ASP A 3 34.34 -24.24 4.81
C ASP A 3 33.28 -24.95 3.95
N SER A 4 32.73 -26.08 4.42
CA SER A 4 31.72 -26.86 3.67
C SER A 4 30.29 -26.70 4.21
N LEU A 5 30.03 -25.66 5.03
CA LEU A 5 28.73 -25.43 5.67
C LEU A 5 28.04 -24.13 5.18
N ALA A 6 28.39 -23.58 4.02
CA ALA A 6 27.79 -22.33 3.53
C ALA A 6 27.46 -22.28 2.01
N MET A 7 27.61 -23.37 1.26
CA MET A 7 27.24 -23.41 -0.18
C MET A 7 25.80 -23.89 -0.42
N ASP A 8 25.22 -24.66 0.49
CA ASP A 8 23.94 -25.37 0.29
C ASP A 8 22.69 -24.47 0.35
N ASP A 9 22.81 -23.22 0.82
CA ASP A 9 21.70 -22.26 0.92
C ASP A 9 21.90 -21.00 0.04
N VAL A 10 22.92 -20.97 -0.83
CA VAL A 10 23.18 -19.81 -1.68
C VAL A 10 22.12 -19.72 -2.78
N VAL A 11 21.36 -18.61 -2.78
CA VAL A 11 20.36 -18.30 -3.81
C VAL A 11 21.02 -17.54 -4.97
N LEU A 12 20.94 -18.08 -6.19
CA LEU A 12 21.47 -17.47 -7.41
C LEU A 12 20.42 -17.43 -8.52
N LEU A 13 20.62 -16.51 -9.47
CA LEU A 13 19.86 -16.44 -10.72
C LEU A 13 20.74 -16.84 -11.90
N ARG A 14 20.18 -17.63 -12.81
CA ARG A 14 20.78 -17.97 -14.11
C ARG A 14 19.71 -18.01 -15.20
N ASP A 15 20.15 -18.06 -16.45
CA ASP A 15 19.24 -18.25 -17.57
C ASP A 15 18.53 -19.61 -17.45
N VAL A 16 17.25 -19.61 -17.82
CA VAL A 16 16.45 -20.84 -17.92
C VAL A 16 16.89 -21.60 -19.15
N THR A 17 17.03 -22.92 -19.01
CA THR A 17 17.33 -23.85 -20.10
C THR A 17 16.14 -24.77 -20.33
N GLU A 18 16.08 -25.44 -21.49
CA GLU A 18 15.01 -26.40 -21.76
C GLU A 18 14.96 -27.56 -20.75
N ALA A 19 16.10 -27.92 -20.14
CA ALA A 19 16.18 -28.97 -19.12
C ALA A 19 15.47 -28.60 -17.81
N ASP A 20 15.24 -27.30 -17.55
CA ASP A 20 14.54 -26.84 -16.34
C ASP A 20 13.01 -27.02 -16.46
N LEU A 21 12.48 -27.08 -17.68
CA LEU A 21 11.05 -26.93 -17.93
C LEU A 21 10.19 -28.04 -17.30
N GLU A 22 10.69 -29.27 -17.23
CA GLU A 22 9.95 -30.37 -16.56
C GLU A 22 9.80 -30.12 -15.06
N VAL A 23 10.84 -29.60 -14.40
CA VAL A 23 10.78 -29.30 -12.97
C VAL A 23 9.93 -28.06 -12.71
N LEU A 24 9.99 -27.05 -13.58
CA LEU A 24 9.10 -25.88 -13.49
C LEU A 24 7.62 -26.28 -13.69
N LEU A 25 7.36 -27.20 -14.62
CA LEU A 25 6.03 -27.80 -14.82
C LEU A 25 5.54 -28.48 -13.54
N GLU A 26 6.38 -29.33 -12.91
CA GLU A 26 6.06 -30.00 -11.65
C GLU A 26 5.72 -29.00 -10.54
N TYR A 27 6.47 -27.90 -10.44
CA TYR A 27 6.16 -26.84 -9.48
C TYR A 27 4.83 -26.14 -9.80
N GLU A 28 4.56 -25.81 -11.08
CA GLU A 28 3.31 -25.18 -11.50
C GLU A 28 2.08 -26.06 -11.21
N HIS A 29 2.26 -27.38 -11.21
CA HIS A 29 1.21 -28.36 -10.92
C HIS A 29 1.09 -28.75 -9.44
N ASP A 30 1.93 -28.24 -8.54
CA ASP A 30 1.79 -28.52 -7.11
C ASP A 30 0.40 -28.01 -6.62
N PRO A 31 -0.46 -28.88 -6.05
CA PRO A 31 -1.82 -28.50 -5.70
C PRO A 31 -1.93 -27.34 -4.70
N GLU A 32 -0.96 -27.22 -3.79
CA GLU A 32 -0.94 -26.13 -2.82
C GLU A 32 -0.49 -24.82 -3.47
N ALA A 33 0.41 -24.88 -4.45
CA ALA A 33 0.80 -23.73 -5.24
C ALA A 33 -0.36 -23.22 -6.10
N VAL A 34 -1.08 -24.10 -6.81
CA VAL A 34 -2.31 -23.77 -7.56
C VAL A 34 -3.37 -23.14 -6.66
N ARG A 35 -3.61 -23.72 -5.47
CA ARG A 35 -4.58 -23.19 -4.50
C ARG A 35 -4.25 -21.75 -4.08
N ARG A 36 -2.95 -21.43 -3.91
CA ARG A 36 -2.52 -20.09 -3.49
C ARG A 36 -2.45 -19.09 -4.62
N SER A 37 -2.15 -19.53 -5.85
CA SER A 37 -2.04 -18.62 -6.99
C SER A 37 -3.39 -18.34 -7.66
N ARG A 38 -4.37 -19.25 -7.50
CA ARG A 38 -5.60 -19.31 -8.33
C ARG A 38 -5.30 -19.39 -9.82
N PHE A 39 -4.09 -19.83 -10.17
CA PHE A 39 -3.66 -19.98 -11.55
C PHE A 39 -3.84 -21.44 -11.99
N PRO A 40 -4.75 -21.74 -12.94
CA PRO A 40 -4.92 -23.08 -13.46
C PRO A 40 -3.70 -23.46 -14.33
N PRO A 41 -2.94 -24.52 -13.96
CA PRO A 41 -1.75 -24.90 -14.71
C PRO A 41 -2.12 -25.45 -16.09
N ARG A 42 -1.20 -25.30 -17.05
CA ARG A 42 -1.37 -25.84 -18.41
C ARG A 42 -0.97 -27.30 -18.45
N GLU A 43 -1.71 -28.10 -19.23
CA GLU A 43 -1.27 -29.44 -19.61
C GLU A 43 0.14 -29.44 -20.20
N ARG A 44 0.90 -30.51 -19.95
CA ARG A 44 2.35 -30.59 -20.23
C ARG A 44 2.74 -30.07 -21.62
N GLU A 45 2.12 -30.55 -22.68
CA GLU A 45 2.46 -30.12 -24.05
C GLU A 45 2.17 -28.64 -24.30
N ALA A 46 1.06 -28.12 -23.75
CA ALA A 46 0.71 -26.72 -23.84
C ALA A 46 1.66 -25.83 -23.02
N PHE A 47 2.08 -26.29 -21.84
CA PHE A 47 3.12 -25.65 -21.04
C PHE A 47 4.44 -25.57 -21.80
N MET A 48 4.92 -26.69 -22.36
CA MET A 48 6.17 -26.75 -23.10
C MET A 48 6.16 -25.84 -24.33
N HIS A 49 5.06 -25.85 -25.09
CA HIS A 49 4.89 -24.96 -26.23
C HIS A 49 4.90 -23.48 -25.80
N HIS A 50 4.16 -23.13 -24.74
CA HIS A 50 4.12 -21.78 -24.20
C HIS A 50 5.51 -21.30 -23.74
N TRP A 51 6.23 -22.13 -22.97
CA TRP A 51 7.56 -21.78 -22.49
C TRP A 51 8.56 -21.58 -23.62
N LYS A 52 8.61 -22.49 -24.59
CA LYS A 52 9.57 -22.39 -25.71
C LYS A 52 9.28 -21.21 -26.64
N THR A 53 8.01 -20.89 -26.88
CA THR A 53 7.63 -19.89 -27.89
C THR A 53 7.33 -18.50 -27.33
N ARG A 54 6.77 -18.41 -26.12
CA ARG A 54 6.28 -17.16 -25.52
C ARG A 54 7.12 -16.67 -24.36
N VAL A 55 7.78 -17.56 -23.61
CA VAL A 55 8.60 -17.17 -22.45
C VAL A 55 10.08 -17.07 -22.84
N LEU A 56 10.67 -18.17 -23.34
CA LEU A 56 12.06 -18.20 -23.82
C LEU A 56 12.21 -17.60 -25.22
N GLY A 57 11.14 -17.66 -26.02
CA GLY A 57 11.13 -17.16 -27.40
C GLY A 57 10.85 -15.67 -27.54
N ASP A 58 10.43 -14.98 -26.48
CA ASP A 58 10.16 -13.54 -26.50
C ASP A 58 11.42 -12.76 -26.07
N PRO A 59 12.11 -12.05 -26.99
CA PRO A 59 13.32 -11.31 -26.66
C PRO A 59 13.05 -10.06 -25.82
N THR A 60 11.79 -9.65 -25.65
CA THR A 60 11.40 -8.53 -24.80
C THR A 60 11.13 -8.96 -23.36
N GLY A 61 10.93 -10.26 -23.13
CA GLY A 61 10.79 -10.85 -21.80
C GLY A 61 12.13 -10.93 -21.07
N LEU A 62 12.08 -10.93 -19.74
CA LEU A 62 13.20 -11.34 -18.91
C LEU A 62 12.76 -12.55 -18.09
N VAL A 63 13.52 -13.64 -18.15
CA VAL A 63 13.25 -14.85 -17.39
C VAL A 63 14.53 -15.38 -16.78
N GLN A 64 14.46 -15.77 -15.51
CA GLN A 64 15.59 -16.33 -14.77
C GLN A 64 15.13 -17.53 -13.95
N ALA A 65 15.92 -18.60 -13.97
CA ALA A 65 15.83 -19.70 -13.02
C ALA A 65 16.40 -19.26 -11.67
N VAL A 66 15.71 -19.64 -10.59
CA VAL A 66 16.21 -19.51 -9.23
C VAL A 66 16.87 -20.82 -8.85
N THR A 67 18.09 -20.76 -8.32
CA THR A 67 18.80 -21.94 -7.81
C THR A 67 19.17 -21.77 -6.35
N VAL A 68 19.14 -22.86 -5.58
CA VAL A 68 19.60 -22.93 -4.18
C VAL A 68 20.60 -24.08 -4.10
N GLY A 69 21.87 -23.77 -3.76
CA GLY A 69 22.92 -24.80 -3.77
C GLY A 69 23.15 -25.44 -5.15
N GLY A 70 22.76 -24.76 -6.23
CA GLY A 70 22.80 -25.26 -7.60
C GLY A 70 21.56 -26.04 -8.06
N GLU A 71 20.67 -26.43 -7.15
CA GLU A 71 19.41 -27.09 -7.50
C GLU A 71 18.35 -26.06 -7.93
N LEU A 72 17.53 -26.42 -8.92
CA LEU A 72 16.45 -25.55 -9.37
C LEU A 72 15.40 -25.40 -8.27
N ALA A 73 15.11 -24.16 -7.91
CA ALA A 73 14.14 -23.79 -6.88
C ALA A 73 12.90 -23.09 -7.43
N GLY A 74 12.92 -22.68 -8.69
CA GLY A 74 11.80 -22.03 -9.36
C GLY A 74 12.26 -21.04 -10.43
N ASN A 75 11.42 -20.06 -10.74
CA ASN A 75 11.69 -19.04 -11.74
C ASN A 75 11.05 -17.68 -11.40
N LEU A 76 11.60 -16.62 -11.99
CA LEU A 76 10.95 -15.32 -12.12
C LEU A 76 10.86 -14.96 -13.60
N VAL A 77 9.78 -14.27 -13.96
CA VAL A 77 9.54 -13.79 -15.32
C VAL A 77 9.02 -12.36 -15.27
N ALA A 78 9.47 -11.53 -16.19
CA ALA A 78 8.89 -10.24 -16.49
C ALA A 78 8.53 -10.16 -17.97
N TRP A 79 7.33 -9.67 -18.27
CA TRP A 79 6.77 -9.63 -19.62
C TRP A 79 6.02 -8.32 -19.86
N TRP A 80 5.73 -8.03 -21.13
CA TRP A 80 4.88 -6.91 -21.50
C TRP A 80 3.45 -7.38 -21.74
N GLU A 81 2.48 -6.64 -21.17
CA GLU A 81 1.08 -6.74 -21.53
C GLU A 81 0.59 -5.34 -21.91
N GLY A 82 0.37 -5.14 -23.22
CA GLY A 82 0.17 -3.80 -23.77
C GLY A 82 1.38 -2.90 -23.51
N ASP A 83 1.17 -1.80 -22.82
CA ASP A 83 2.19 -0.82 -22.41
C ASP A 83 2.71 -1.04 -20.98
N ARG A 84 2.27 -2.10 -20.29
CA ARG A 84 2.65 -2.38 -18.89
C ARG A 84 3.66 -3.51 -18.81
N ARG A 85 4.70 -3.30 -17.99
CA ARG A 85 5.68 -4.33 -17.64
C ARG A 85 5.22 -5.08 -16.39
N PHE A 86 4.95 -6.37 -16.50
CA PHE A 86 4.55 -7.21 -15.37
C PHE A 86 5.70 -8.09 -14.88
N ILE A 87 5.59 -8.54 -13.63
CA ILE A 87 6.45 -9.57 -13.02
C ILE A 87 5.59 -10.67 -12.40
N GLY A 88 6.10 -11.90 -12.48
CA GLY A 88 5.55 -13.09 -11.87
C GLY A 88 6.66 -14.03 -11.46
N TYR A 89 6.37 -14.95 -10.54
CA TYR A 89 7.35 -15.91 -10.07
C TYR A 89 6.66 -17.16 -9.56
N TRP A 90 7.38 -18.27 -9.61
CA TRP A 90 6.97 -19.54 -9.04
C TRP A 90 8.15 -20.18 -8.34
N LEU A 91 7.95 -20.65 -7.11
CA LEU A 91 8.97 -21.37 -6.35
C LEU A 91 8.42 -22.73 -5.94
N GLY A 92 9.27 -23.76 -6.02
CA GLY A 92 8.93 -25.09 -5.52
C GLY A 92 8.60 -25.05 -4.03
N ARG A 93 7.58 -25.83 -3.63
CA ARG A 93 7.07 -25.84 -2.26
C ARG A 93 8.14 -26.12 -1.19
N ALA A 94 9.14 -26.95 -1.52
CA ALA A 94 10.27 -27.27 -0.65
C ALA A 94 11.15 -26.06 -0.27
N TYR A 95 11.04 -24.94 -1.00
CA TYR A 95 11.82 -23.73 -0.80
C TYR A 95 11.04 -22.61 -0.09
N TRP A 96 9.76 -22.83 0.21
CA TRP A 96 8.92 -21.84 0.87
C TRP A 96 9.33 -21.65 2.34
N GLY A 97 9.12 -20.44 2.87
CA GLY A 97 9.42 -20.11 4.27
C GLY A 97 10.93 -20.01 4.61
N ARG A 98 11.82 -20.26 3.64
CA ARG A 98 13.29 -20.25 3.82
C ARG A 98 13.96 -18.92 3.41
N GLY A 99 13.18 -17.90 3.06
CA GLY A 99 13.71 -16.62 2.56
C GLY A 99 14.18 -16.62 1.10
N VAL A 100 14.12 -17.76 0.40
CA VAL A 100 14.54 -17.92 -1.01
C VAL A 100 13.88 -16.90 -1.93
N GLY A 101 12.54 -16.76 -1.85
CA GLY A 101 11.81 -15.80 -2.67
C GLY A 101 12.20 -14.34 -2.40
N THR A 102 12.53 -13.99 -1.15
CA THR A 102 13.03 -12.64 -0.84
C THR A 102 14.37 -12.39 -1.53
N ARG A 103 15.30 -13.33 -1.44
CA ARG A 103 16.62 -13.16 -2.06
C ARG A 103 16.54 -13.17 -3.59
N ALA A 104 15.76 -14.09 -4.16
CA ALA A 104 15.61 -14.24 -5.60
C ALA A 104 14.95 -13.01 -6.24
N LEU A 105 13.88 -12.47 -5.63
CA LEU A 105 13.23 -11.26 -6.13
C LEU A 105 14.17 -10.05 -6.08
N GLY A 106 14.92 -9.85 -5.00
CA GLY A 106 15.92 -8.79 -4.91
C GLY A 106 16.94 -8.85 -6.06
N LEU A 107 17.55 -10.02 -6.28
CA LEU A 107 18.49 -10.23 -7.39
C LEU A 107 17.85 -10.02 -8.77
N PHE A 108 16.57 -10.37 -8.91
CA PHE A 108 15.87 -10.20 -10.19
C PHE A 108 15.60 -8.73 -10.49
N LEU A 109 15.23 -7.94 -9.47
CA LEU A 109 14.99 -6.50 -9.61
C LEU A 109 16.26 -5.69 -9.87
N GLU A 110 17.45 -6.22 -9.55
CA GLU A 110 18.73 -5.63 -9.99
C GLU A 110 18.92 -5.76 -11.52
N LYS A 111 18.36 -6.81 -12.13
CA LYS A 111 18.40 -7.05 -13.58
C LYS A 111 17.24 -6.37 -14.32
N GLU A 112 16.04 -6.47 -13.78
CA GLU A 112 14.84 -5.83 -14.33
C GLU A 112 14.75 -4.38 -13.85
N GLN A 113 15.13 -3.43 -14.70
CA GLN A 113 15.18 -2.01 -14.38
C GLN A 113 13.98 -1.22 -14.94
N VAL A 114 13.11 -1.83 -15.75
CA VAL A 114 11.94 -1.16 -16.32
C VAL A 114 10.93 -0.87 -15.21
N ARG A 115 10.46 0.37 -15.15
CA ARG A 115 9.47 0.84 -14.17
C ARG A 115 8.47 1.77 -14.84
N PRO A 116 7.20 1.83 -14.39
CA PRO A 116 6.60 1.02 -13.33
C PRO A 116 6.55 -0.47 -13.66
N LEU A 117 6.80 -1.31 -12.65
CA LEU A 117 6.74 -2.77 -12.75
C LEU A 117 5.52 -3.25 -11.95
N TYR A 118 4.63 -3.99 -12.59
CA TYR A 118 3.34 -4.40 -12.06
C TYR A 118 3.37 -5.86 -11.60
N ALA A 119 2.65 -6.18 -10.54
CA ALA A 119 2.37 -7.53 -10.10
C ALA A 119 0.92 -7.60 -9.60
N ASP A 120 0.27 -8.74 -9.78
CA ASP A 120 -1.14 -8.92 -9.45
C ASP A 120 -1.39 -10.26 -8.74
N PRO A 121 -0.77 -10.52 -7.58
CA PRO A 121 -1.02 -11.76 -6.84
C PRO A 121 -2.49 -11.86 -6.43
N PHE A 122 -2.99 -13.10 -6.38
CA PHE A 122 -4.29 -13.40 -5.78
C PHE A 122 -4.36 -12.85 -4.35
N HIS A 123 -5.47 -12.20 -3.99
CA HIS A 123 -5.55 -11.39 -2.77
C HIS A 123 -5.32 -12.19 -1.48
N GLU A 124 -5.72 -13.46 -1.41
CA GLU A 124 -5.47 -14.33 -0.25
C GLU A 124 -4.05 -14.92 -0.21
N ASN A 125 -3.24 -14.73 -1.26
CA ASN A 125 -1.84 -15.15 -1.27
C ASN A 125 -0.96 -14.17 -0.49
N LEU A 126 -1.19 -14.12 0.82
CA LEU A 126 -0.50 -13.20 1.73
C LEU A 126 1.03 -13.35 1.68
N ALA A 127 1.55 -14.52 1.31
CA ALA A 127 2.99 -14.75 1.15
C ALA A 127 3.55 -13.93 -0.02
N SER A 128 2.89 -13.97 -1.19
CA SER A 128 3.29 -13.18 -2.36
C SER A 128 3.09 -11.69 -2.14
N VAL A 129 1.95 -11.30 -1.55
CA VAL A 129 1.67 -9.89 -1.24
C VAL A 129 2.75 -9.30 -0.34
N ARG A 130 3.09 -9.98 0.76
CA ARG A 130 4.15 -9.53 1.69
C ARG A 130 5.53 -9.54 1.04
N LEU A 131 5.80 -10.49 0.16
CA LEU A 131 7.07 -10.58 -0.57
C LEU A 131 7.26 -9.35 -1.48
N LEU A 132 6.23 -9.00 -2.26
CA LEU A 132 6.24 -7.85 -3.15
C LEU A 132 6.29 -6.53 -2.37
N GLU A 133 5.47 -6.36 -1.33
CA GLU A 133 5.48 -5.16 -0.46
C GLU A 133 6.86 -4.95 0.18
N ARG A 134 7.53 -6.03 0.63
CA ARG A 134 8.90 -5.96 1.17
C ARG A 134 9.91 -5.44 0.14
N HIS A 135 9.66 -5.60 -1.16
CA HIS A 135 10.51 -5.09 -2.24
C HIS A 135 10.05 -3.72 -2.77
N GLY A 136 9.16 -3.03 -2.04
CA GLY A 136 8.75 -1.67 -2.35
C GLY A 136 7.60 -1.58 -3.36
N PHE A 137 6.92 -2.68 -3.67
CA PHE A 137 5.67 -2.61 -4.42
C PHE A 137 4.57 -2.01 -3.53
N GLU A 138 3.85 -1.03 -4.06
CA GLU A 138 2.73 -0.36 -3.38
C GLU A 138 1.40 -0.84 -3.97
N ARG A 139 0.38 -1.01 -3.13
CA ARG A 139 -0.98 -1.34 -3.58
C ARG A 139 -1.60 -0.15 -4.29
N THR A 140 -1.98 -0.31 -5.55
CA THR A 140 -2.59 0.77 -6.34
C THR A 140 -4.04 0.48 -6.74
N GLY A 141 -4.52 -0.74 -6.56
CA GLY A 141 -5.90 -1.11 -6.86
C GLY A 141 -6.16 -2.60 -6.81
N THR A 142 -7.27 -3.00 -7.42
CA THR A 142 -7.73 -4.38 -7.55
C THR A 142 -7.95 -4.68 -9.03
N VAL A 143 -7.55 -5.87 -9.46
CA VAL A 143 -7.88 -6.44 -10.78
C VAL A 143 -8.60 -7.76 -10.59
N TRP A 144 -9.41 -8.15 -11.57
CA TRP A 144 -10.23 -9.36 -11.53
C TRP A 144 -9.79 -10.30 -12.65
N HIS A 145 -9.48 -11.54 -12.29
CA HIS A 145 -9.24 -12.62 -13.24
C HIS A 145 -10.36 -13.64 -13.05
N ASP A 146 -11.25 -13.74 -14.03
CA ASP A 146 -12.51 -14.47 -13.93
C ASP A 146 -13.35 -14.04 -12.70
N GLU A 147 -13.52 -14.92 -11.71
CA GLU A 147 -14.24 -14.65 -10.46
C GLU A 147 -13.31 -14.29 -9.29
N ASP A 148 -11.99 -14.39 -9.50
CA ASP A 148 -10.99 -14.23 -8.44
C ASP A 148 -10.48 -12.77 -8.37
N GLU A 149 -10.47 -12.24 -7.14
CA GLU A 149 -9.93 -10.91 -6.84
C GLU A 149 -8.40 -10.95 -6.67
N HIS A 150 -7.70 -10.07 -7.37
CA HIS A 150 -6.24 -9.92 -7.32
C HIS A 150 -5.85 -8.48 -6.94
N ILE A 151 -4.77 -8.35 -6.16
CA ILE A 151 -4.29 -7.04 -5.70
C ILE A 151 -3.31 -6.50 -6.74
N LEU A 152 -3.59 -5.34 -7.33
CA LEU A 152 -2.64 -4.65 -8.20
C LEU A 152 -1.57 -3.95 -7.38
N LEU A 153 -0.35 -4.44 -7.49
CA LEU A 153 0.86 -3.95 -6.85
C LEU A 153 1.80 -3.32 -7.89
N VAL A 154 2.40 -2.18 -7.56
CA VAL A 154 3.27 -1.44 -8.49
C VAL A 154 4.57 -1.07 -7.80
N LEU A 155 5.69 -1.49 -8.38
CA LEU A 155 7.00 -0.96 -8.08
C LEU A 155 7.27 0.22 -9.02
N HIS A 156 7.25 1.42 -8.45
CA HIS A 156 7.50 2.65 -9.18
C HIS A 156 8.99 2.82 -9.53
N PRO A 157 9.33 3.69 -10.50
CA PRO A 157 10.72 4.07 -10.73
C PRO A 157 11.36 4.48 -9.41
N SER A 158 12.55 3.94 -9.12
CA SER A 158 13.41 4.42 -8.04
C SER A 158 13.56 5.92 -8.25
N ARG A 159 12.81 6.72 -7.49
CA ARG A 159 12.96 8.16 -7.51
C ARG A 159 14.37 8.42 -6.99
N GLU A 160 15.17 9.19 -7.74
CA GLU A 160 16.48 9.62 -7.23
C GLU A 160 16.31 10.09 -5.77
N PRO A 161 17.12 9.57 -4.83
CA PRO A 161 17.04 9.98 -3.44
C PRO A 161 17.50 11.43 -3.36
N GLY A 162 16.55 12.37 -3.49
CA GLY A 162 16.87 13.80 -3.49
C GLY A 162 15.66 14.72 -3.40
N GLU A 163 14.64 14.57 -4.25
CA GLU A 163 13.66 15.66 -4.41
C GLU A 163 12.22 15.35 -3.97
N ALA A 164 11.74 14.10 -4.08
CA ALA A 164 10.36 13.76 -3.72
C ALA A 164 10.21 13.04 -2.38
N GLY A 165 11.24 12.31 -1.93
CA GLY A 165 11.28 11.69 -0.60
C GLY A 165 11.36 12.75 0.49
N GLY A 166 12.34 13.67 0.37
CA GLY A 166 12.47 14.86 1.22
C GLY A 166 11.21 15.72 1.16
N ARG A 167 10.73 16.09 -0.03
CA ARG A 167 9.49 16.87 -0.17
C ARG A 167 8.25 16.16 0.39
N ARG A 168 8.05 14.86 0.19
CA ARG A 168 6.88 14.13 0.76
C ARG A 168 7.00 13.97 2.26
N THR A 169 8.18 13.70 2.82
CA THR A 169 8.39 13.69 4.28
C THR A 169 8.25 15.09 4.88
N ASP A 170 8.72 16.12 4.17
CA ASP A 170 8.59 17.52 4.57
C ASP A 170 7.13 17.98 4.49
N GLU A 171 6.41 17.60 3.44
CA GLU A 171 4.96 17.80 3.29
C GLU A 171 4.20 17.03 4.38
N THR A 172 4.57 15.79 4.67
CA THR A 172 3.96 14.99 5.74
C THR A 172 4.16 15.66 7.10
N ALA A 173 5.39 16.11 7.38
CA ALA A 173 5.73 16.80 8.61
C ALA A 173 5.05 18.17 8.69
N ALA A 174 4.95 18.90 7.56
CA ALA A 174 4.26 20.18 7.47
C ALA A 174 2.74 20.02 7.68
N SER A 175 2.09 19.09 7.00
CA SER A 175 0.67 18.76 7.17
C SER A 175 0.37 18.37 8.62
N ARG A 176 1.23 17.58 9.26
CA ARG A 176 1.10 17.24 10.69
C ARG A 176 1.20 18.48 11.58
N ARG A 177 2.18 19.36 11.36
CA ARG A 177 2.33 20.61 12.11
C ARG A 177 1.13 21.54 11.91
N ALA A 178 0.66 21.69 10.67
CA ALA A 178 -0.49 22.52 10.34
C ALA A 178 -1.79 21.99 10.96
N ALA A 179 -2.00 20.66 10.98
CA ALA A 179 -3.15 20.05 11.66
C ALA A 179 -3.10 20.27 13.19
N HIS A 180 -1.92 20.18 13.82
CA HIS A 180 -1.76 20.55 15.23
C HIS A 180 -2.08 22.03 15.48
N ALA A 181 -1.50 22.92 14.67
CA ALA A 181 -1.70 24.36 14.79
C ALA A 181 -3.15 24.77 14.55
N TYR A 182 -3.87 24.08 13.65
CA TYR A 182 -5.29 24.29 13.41
C TYR A 182 -6.12 24.06 14.69
N VAL A 183 -5.89 22.94 15.36
CA VAL A 183 -6.62 22.61 16.61
C VAL A 183 -6.21 23.54 17.74
N GLU A 184 -4.93 23.84 17.89
CA GLU A 184 -4.42 24.72 18.96
C GLU A 184 -4.92 26.16 18.81
N SER A 185 -4.92 26.70 17.59
CA SER A 185 -5.45 28.05 17.31
C SER A 185 -6.96 28.12 17.51
N ALA A 186 -7.70 27.10 17.09
CA ALA A 186 -9.13 26.99 17.38
C ALA A 186 -9.42 26.96 18.88
N GLU A 187 -8.73 26.08 19.64
CA GLU A 187 -8.87 25.99 21.09
C GLU A 187 -8.61 27.33 21.79
N ARG A 188 -7.58 28.06 21.35
CA ARG A 188 -7.20 29.37 21.89
C ARG A 188 -8.05 30.53 21.39
N ARG A 189 -8.95 30.30 20.43
CA ARG A 189 -9.71 31.34 19.70
C ARG A 189 -8.77 32.37 19.05
N ASP A 190 -7.60 31.92 18.64
CA ASP A 190 -6.65 32.73 17.87
C ASP A 190 -7.02 32.68 16.39
N TRP A 191 -8.02 33.49 16.03
CA TRP A 191 -8.60 33.49 14.69
C TRP A 191 -7.67 34.02 13.61
N GLU A 192 -6.68 34.83 13.98
CA GLU A 192 -5.64 35.29 13.06
C GLU A 192 -4.73 34.12 12.66
N SER A 193 -4.18 33.41 13.65
CA SER A 193 -3.36 32.22 13.41
C SER A 193 -4.16 31.10 12.71
N PHE A 194 -5.43 30.91 13.11
CA PHE A 194 -6.31 29.93 12.47
C PHE A 194 -6.53 30.26 10.99
N ALA A 195 -6.87 31.52 10.66
CA ALA A 195 -7.11 31.94 9.29
C ALA A 195 -5.86 31.84 8.39
N ALA A 196 -4.67 32.04 8.96
CA ALA A 196 -3.39 31.93 8.26
C ALA A 196 -3.08 30.51 7.75
N LEU A 197 -3.68 29.48 8.36
CA LEU A 197 -3.51 28.08 7.95
C LEU A 197 -4.41 27.69 6.77
N LEU A 198 -5.42 28.50 6.44
CA LEU A 198 -6.46 28.17 5.48
C LEU A 198 -6.14 28.69 4.07
N ALA A 199 -6.46 27.90 3.05
CA ALA A 199 -6.51 28.39 1.68
C ALA A 199 -7.68 29.38 1.53
N GLU A 200 -7.57 30.31 0.59
CA GLU A 200 -8.64 31.31 0.36
C GLU A 200 -9.96 30.64 -0.07
N ASP A 201 -9.85 29.58 -0.86
CA ASP A 201 -10.93 28.77 -1.42
C ASP A 201 -11.24 27.52 -0.59
N VAL A 202 -10.85 27.49 0.69
CA VAL A 202 -11.08 26.34 1.59
C VAL A 202 -12.54 25.90 1.59
N VAL A 203 -12.75 24.58 1.59
CA VAL A 203 -14.07 23.97 1.70
C VAL A 203 -14.18 23.20 3.01
N TYR A 204 -15.14 23.57 3.84
CA TYR A 204 -15.52 22.80 5.02
C TYR A 204 -16.77 21.96 4.73
N GLU A 205 -16.79 20.72 5.17
CA GLU A 205 -17.91 19.78 5.00
C GLU A 205 -18.21 19.05 6.31
N MET A 206 -19.50 18.95 6.64
CA MET A 206 -20.00 18.11 7.73
C MET A 206 -21.00 17.10 7.15
N PRO A 207 -20.53 15.91 6.69
CA PRO A 207 -21.36 14.96 5.98
C PRO A 207 -22.57 14.46 6.79
N GLN A 208 -22.45 14.35 8.11
CA GLN A 208 -23.53 13.91 9.01
C GLN A 208 -24.77 14.78 8.91
N THR A 209 -24.61 16.10 8.76
CA THR A 209 -25.71 17.06 8.63
C THR A 209 -25.92 17.54 7.19
N ARG A 210 -25.06 17.08 6.26
CA ARG A 210 -25.04 17.51 4.84
C ARG A 210 -24.78 19.00 4.65
N GLU A 211 -23.98 19.59 5.54
CA GLU A 211 -23.60 21.00 5.47
C GLU A 211 -22.25 21.19 4.78
N ARG A 212 -22.11 22.34 4.11
CA ARG A 212 -20.87 22.76 3.47
C ARG A 212 -20.70 24.27 3.56
N ILE A 213 -19.50 24.71 3.92
CA ILE A 213 -19.08 26.12 3.92
C ILE A 213 -17.94 26.27 2.91
N ARG A 214 -17.96 27.38 2.16
CA ARG A 214 -16.95 27.67 1.13
C ARG A 214 -16.32 29.03 1.38
N GLY A 215 -15.00 29.07 1.28
CA GLY A 215 -14.19 30.27 1.41
C GLY A 215 -13.75 30.53 2.86
N LYS A 216 -12.52 31.04 2.99
CA LYS A 216 -11.87 31.30 4.27
C LYS A 216 -12.70 32.16 5.21
N ALA A 217 -13.18 33.31 4.73
CA ALA A 217 -13.91 34.28 5.56
C ALA A 217 -15.17 33.66 6.20
N ALA A 218 -15.96 32.92 5.42
CA ALA A 218 -17.17 32.27 5.91
C ALA A 218 -16.85 31.15 6.92
N PHE A 219 -15.77 30.39 6.70
CA PHE A 219 -15.39 29.31 7.60
C PHE A 219 -14.80 29.81 8.93
N VAL A 220 -14.01 30.88 8.91
CA VAL A 220 -13.53 31.54 10.14
C VAL A 220 -14.72 32.11 10.92
N GLN A 221 -15.64 32.80 10.24
CA GLN A 221 -16.83 33.35 10.88
C GLN A 221 -17.69 32.26 11.53
N PHE A 222 -17.86 31.12 10.86
CA PHE A 222 -18.56 29.96 11.44
C PHE A 222 -17.95 29.49 12.76
N ASN A 223 -16.61 29.42 12.87
CA ASN A 223 -15.94 29.05 14.12
C ASN A 223 -16.08 30.12 15.20
N MET A 224 -16.06 31.41 14.82
CA MET A 224 -16.27 32.53 15.75
C MET A 224 -17.68 32.57 16.34
N ASP A 225 -18.68 32.26 15.52
CA ASP A 225 -20.08 32.28 15.90
C ASP A 225 -20.54 30.99 16.58
N TYR A 226 -19.71 29.94 16.60
CA TYR A 226 -20.08 28.66 17.17
C TYR A 226 -20.38 28.81 18.67
N PRO A 227 -21.61 28.51 19.12
CA PRO A 227 -22.06 28.84 20.46
C PRO A 227 -21.42 27.93 21.51
N GLY A 228 -21.35 28.45 22.74
CA GLY A 228 -20.94 27.71 23.92
C GLY A 228 -19.44 27.74 24.22
N ASP A 229 -19.10 27.33 25.43
CA ASP A 229 -17.72 27.19 25.90
C ASP A 229 -17.20 25.79 25.56
N TRP A 230 -16.66 25.67 24.34
CA TRP A 230 -16.14 24.41 23.82
C TRP A 230 -14.63 24.29 24.01
N HIS A 231 -14.12 23.06 24.12
CA HIS A 231 -12.69 22.79 24.22
C HIS A 231 -12.31 21.60 23.35
N LEU A 232 -11.12 21.63 22.78
CA LEU A 232 -10.56 20.60 21.90
C LEU A 232 -9.21 20.12 22.44
N GLU A 233 -9.04 18.81 22.52
CA GLU A 233 -7.78 18.16 22.85
C GLU A 233 -7.42 17.15 21.75
N VAL A 234 -6.19 17.23 21.25
CA VAL A 234 -5.70 16.26 20.26
C VAL A 234 -5.39 14.93 20.96
N ARG A 235 -6.11 13.86 20.60
CA ARG A 235 -5.75 12.49 21.01
C ARG A 235 -4.73 11.85 20.08
N ARG A 236 -4.92 12.05 18.78
CA ARG A 236 -4.02 11.50 17.75
C ARG A 236 -4.11 12.31 16.47
N ILE A 237 -2.97 12.52 15.82
CA ILE A 237 -2.89 13.02 14.45
C ILE A 237 -2.07 12.05 13.61
N VAL A 238 -2.57 11.73 12.42
CA VAL A 238 -1.85 11.02 11.37
C VAL A 238 -1.76 11.91 10.14
N ALA A 239 -0.64 11.86 9.42
CA ALA A 239 -0.44 12.62 8.20
C ALA A 239 0.28 11.77 7.16
N ASP A 240 -0.06 11.97 5.90
CA ASP A 240 0.54 11.33 4.73
C ASP A 240 0.55 12.31 3.55
N GLY A 241 1.74 12.83 3.24
CA GLY A 241 1.94 13.87 2.25
C GLY A 241 1.06 15.10 2.54
N ARG A 242 0.13 15.40 1.63
CA ARG A 242 -0.81 16.55 1.70
C ARG A 242 -2.17 16.18 2.29
N ARG A 243 -2.24 15.14 3.11
CA ARG A 243 -3.44 14.73 3.83
C ARG A 243 -3.13 14.51 5.30
N ALA A 244 -4.08 14.82 6.17
CA ALA A 244 -4.00 14.48 7.58
C ALA A 244 -5.37 14.13 8.14
N ALA A 245 -5.39 13.41 9.26
CA ALA A 245 -6.59 13.17 10.05
C ALA A 245 -6.26 13.37 11.53
N ALA A 246 -7.18 14.02 12.26
CA ALA A 246 -7.08 14.24 13.69
C ALA A 246 -8.26 13.59 14.40
N TRP A 247 -7.96 12.80 15.44
CA TRP A 247 -8.93 12.38 16.43
C TRP A 247 -8.80 13.30 17.64
N LEU A 248 -9.88 14.03 17.93
CA LEU A 248 -9.98 14.99 19.00
C LEU A 248 -10.92 14.48 20.10
N ALA A 249 -10.60 14.78 21.35
CA ALA A 249 -11.59 14.86 22.41
C ALA A 249 -12.13 16.28 22.43
N ALA A 250 -13.42 16.44 22.20
CA ALA A 250 -14.11 17.71 22.34
C ALA A 250 -14.96 17.72 23.60
N ARG A 251 -15.09 18.89 24.19
CA ARG A 251 -15.99 19.16 25.31
C ARG A 251 -16.81 20.40 24.99
N VAL A 252 -18.12 20.36 25.20
CA VAL A 252 -18.99 21.54 25.09
C VAL A 252 -19.76 21.64 26.40
N GLY A 253 -19.42 22.60 27.25
CA GLY A 253 -19.89 22.59 28.64
C GLY A 253 -19.40 21.34 29.40
N ASP A 254 -20.33 20.50 29.85
CA ASP A 254 -20.05 19.23 30.56
C ASP A 254 -20.05 18.00 29.63
N GLU A 255 -20.57 18.14 28.41
CA GLU A 255 -20.67 17.04 27.46
C GLU A 255 -19.33 16.79 26.78
N ARG A 256 -18.94 15.51 26.70
CA ARG A 256 -17.72 15.07 26.01
C ARG A 256 -18.11 14.26 24.79
N GLN A 257 -17.45 14.55 23.67
CA GLN A 257 -17.65 13.85 22.41
C GLN A 257 -16.32 13.64 21.70
N ASP A 258 -16.21 12.56 20.95
CA ASP A 258 -15.09 12.37 20.03
C ASP A 258 -15.36 13.14 18.73
N ALA A 259 -14.30 13.65 18.11
CA ALA A 259 -14.36 14.27 16.79
C ALA A 259 -13.26 13.71 15.89
N CYS A 260 -13.58 13.51 14.62
CA CYS A 260 -12.65 13.11 13.58
C CYS A 260 -12.62 14.20 12.51
N VAL A 261 -11.50 14.90 12.39
CA VAL A 261 -11.29 15.98 11.42
C VAL A 261 -10.33 15.49 10.35
N TRP A 262 -10.75 15.58 9.09
CA TRP A 262 -9.93 15.21 7.93
C TRP A 262 -9.48 16.46 7.19
N PHE A 263 -8.20 16.53 6.86
CA PHE A 263 -7.57 17.67 6.20
C PHE A 263 -7.00 17.27 4.84
N GLU A 264 -7.23 18.12 3.85
CA GLU A 264 -6.46 18.14 2.60
C GLU A 264 -5.72 19.47 2.47
N PHE A 265 -4.47 19.40 2.01
CA PHE A 265 -3.59 20.56 1.88
C PHE A 265 -3.30 20.88 0.41
N SER A 266 -3.29 22.18 0.08
CA SER A 266 -2.90 22.68 -1.23
C SER A 266 -1.41 22.47 -1.50
N GLY A 267 -0.96 22.71 -2.74
CA GLY A 267 0.46 22.67 -3.08
C GLY A 267 1.32 23.69 -2.32
N ALA A 268 0.69 24.72 -1.72
CA ALA A 268 1.33 25.73 -0.87
C ALA A 268 1.34 25.35 0.62
N GLY A 269 0.81 24.18 0.99
CA GLY A 269 0.75 23.73 2.39
C GLY A 269 -0.39 24.32 3.22
N LEU A 270 -1.31 25.08 2.61
CA LEU A 270 -2.51 25.62 3.26
C LEU A 270 -3.65 24.59 3.24
N ILE A 271 -4.48 24.56 4.28
CA ILE A 271 -5.66 23.70 4.38
C ILE A 271 -6.67 24.11 3.32
N SER A 272 -6.90 23.25 2.33
CA SER A 272 -7.85 23.46 1.23
C SER A 272 -9.19 22.75 1.46
N ARG A 273 -9.21 21.69 2.28
CA ARG A 273 -10.45 21.03 2.68
C ARG A 273 -10.38 20.60 4.15
N VAL A 274 -11.50 20.77 4.84
CA VAL A 274 -11.78 20.20 6.16
C VAL A 274 -13.06 19.37 6.06
N THR A 275 -13.03 18.13 6.49
CA THR A 275 -14.23 17.28 6.59
C THR A 275 -14.36 16.75 8.02
N ASP A 276 -15.44 17.12 8.68
CA ASP A 276 -15.68 16.80 10.09
C ASP A 276 -16.69 15.68 10.26
N PHE A 277 -16.37 14.80 11.21
CA PHE A 277 -17.30 13.84 11.78
C PHE A 277 -17.31 13.96 13.30
N TRP A 278 -18.51 14.05 13.85
CA TRP A 278 -18.83 14.12 15.27
C TRP A 278 -19.64 12.87 15.64
N PRO A 279 -18.98 11.70 15.79
CA PRO A 279 -19.68 10.45 16.09
C PRO A 279 -20.33 10.52 17.48
N GLU A 280 -21.60 10.15 17.54
CA GLU A 280 -22.31 9.97 18.79
C GLU A 280 -22.16 8.51 19.28
N PRO A 281 -22.08 8.29 20.60
CA PRO A 281 -22.19 6.95 21.17
C PRO A 281 -23.49 6.27 20.72
N TYR A 282 -23.40 5.00 20.35
CA TYR A 282 -24.57 4.19 20.01
C TYR A 282 -24.49 2.81 20.66
N GLU A 283 -25.64 2.22 20.93
CA GLU A 283 -25.69 0.86 21.44
C GLU A 283 -25.31 -0.15 20.34
N PRO A 284 -24.37 -1.07 20.60
CA PRO A 284 -23.96 -2.05 19.62
C PRO A 284 -25.14 -2.99 19.30
N PRO A 285 -25.25 -3.46 18.05
CA PRO A 285 -26.17 -4.54 17.71
C PRO A 285 -25.89 -5.80 18.53
N ALA A 286 -26.96 -6.54 18.84
CA ALA A 286 -26.87 -7.81 19.58
C ALA A 286 -26.19 -8.92 18.77
N GLY A 287 -25.70 -9.97 19.46
CA GLY A 287 -25.19 -11.21 18.85
C GLY A 287 -23.67 -11.34 18.82
N ARG A 288 -22.94 -10.37 19.37
CA ARG A 288 -21.46 -10.37 19.45
C ARG A 288 -20.92 -10.23 20.87
N GLU A 289 -21.77 -10.30 21.88
CA GLU A 289 -21.46 -10.10 23.29
C GLU A 289 -20.35 -11.06 23.77
N HIS A 290 -20.34 -12.28 23.25
CA HIS A 290 -19.34 -13.30 23.57
C HIS A 290 -17.93 -13.00 23.02
N LEU A 291 -17.77 -12.01 22.13
CA LEU A 291 -16.49 -11.64 21.51
C LEU A 291 -15.95 -10.31 22.04
N VAL A 292 -16.77 -9.49 22.69
CA VAL A 292 -16.44 -8.10 23.00
C VAL A 292 -16.36 -7.87 24.50
N GLU A 293 -15.30 -7.20 24.91
CA GLU A 293 -15.19 -6.59 26.24
C GLU A 293 -15.72 -5.15 26.16
N ARG A 294 -16.63 -4.78 27.07
CA ARG A 294 -17.14 -3.41 27.21
C ARG A 294 -16.23 -2.67 28.18
N TRP A 295 -15.72 -1.51 27.78
CA TRP A 295 -14.78 -0.68 28.53
C TRP A 295 -15.24 0.78 28.57
#